data_AF-A0A1G6GCK4-F1
#
_entry.id   AF-A0A1G6GCK4-F1
#
_cell.length_a   1.000
_cell.length_b   1.000
_cell.length_c   1.000
_cell.angle_alpha   90.00
_cell.angle_beta   90.00
_cell.angle_gamma   90.00
#
_symmetry.space_group_name_H-M   'P 1'
#
loop_
_entity.id
_entity.type
_entity.pdbx_description
1 polymer ?
#
loop_
_entity_poly.entity_id
_entity_poly.type
_entity_poly.pdbx_seq_one_letter_code
_entity_poly.pdbx_strand_id
1 'polypeptide(L)'
;GNETSGNTSSDNVPEQNSKPSRRKETAPRAEKSRLKVDKVVVHEIEDYYQLPDGARFMNRNGMPDVWEYRVIEHVRAHNVEHVYKVARVKLTDGTFTSTMEHPLKNLGGIFSPELLARLLCLKYDFSMPENREIRLLAREGIHISNTTLNSYIHNGIAKLKEFIEDVFKEFVQRAKYLMVDETTELVGVETKEGKAYRRKYLWAFFAKHIKMVYYHYNNGSRSSDAAKSFLEYFMGTISTDGYTVYRMYDGEDSKVLHIGCWTHCRRLWVDALPSDRTAMDIIDPIGEMFRNEDLFRMMKLSGEQIKERRLKLTGPILERIHHKVVIMMQDAKIMANELMRK
;
A
#
# COMPACT_ATOMS: atom_id res chain seq x y z
N GLY A 1 -31.10 31.51 -53.30
CA GLY A 1 -30.95 32.08 -54.65
C GLY A 1 -30.33 33.44 -54.53
N ASN A 2 -29.17 33.61 -55.17
CA ASN A 2 -28.45 34.82 -55.56
C ASN A 2 -28.36 36.04 -54.63
N GLU A 3 -27.11 36.26 -54.23
CA GLU A 3 -26.36 37.52 -54.14
C GLU A 3 -26.93 38.74 -54.88
N THR A 4 -26.80 39.92 -54.24
CA THR A 4 -26.17 41.12 -54.82
C THR A 4 -25.77 42.15 -53.73
N SER A 5 -24.46 42.30 -53.58
CA SER A 5 -23.65 43.53 -53.41
C SER A 5 -24.27 44.88 -52.97
N GLY A 6 -23.56 45.59 -52.07
CA GLY A 6 -23.54 47.05 -52.03
C GLY A 6 -23.00 47.69 -50.74
N ASN A 7 -21.71 48.06 -50.72
CA ASN A 7 -20.96 48.77 -49.67
C ASN A 7 -21.61 50.06 -49.13
N THR A 8 -21.40 50.39 -47.85
CA THR A 8 -20.64 51.60 -47.42
C THR A 8 -20.40 51.68 -45.90
N SER A 9 -19.12 51.85 -45.56
CA SER A 9 -18.46 52.43 -44.37
C SER A 9 -19.24 52.76 -43.09
N SER A 10 -18.76 52.25 -41.95
CA SER A 10 -18.01 53.05 -40.96
C SER A 10 -17.58 52.16 -39.79
N ASP A 11 -16.26 51.96 -39.68
CA ASP A 11 -15.61 51.21 -38.60
C ASP A 11 -15.73 51.98 -37.28
N ASN A 12 -16.55 51.46 -36.36
CA ASN A 12 -16.50 51.81 -34.94
C ASN A 12 -15.60 50.79 -34.23
N VAL A 13 -14.36 51.18 -33.94
CA VAL A 13 -13.46 50.47 -33.01
C VAL A 13 -13.73 50.99 -31.60
N PRO A 14 -14.16 50.17 -30.62
CA PRO A 14 -14.16 50.57 -29.22
C PRO A 14 -12.83 50.20 -28.56
N GLU A 15 -12.23 51.23 -27.97
CA GLU A 15 -11.08 51.30 -27.07
C GLU A 15 -10.72 50.02 -26.28
N GLN A 16 -9.49 49.53 -26.48
CA GLN A 16 -8.84 48.59 -25.57
C GLN A 16 -8.46 49.29 -24.26
N ASN A 17 -9.27 49.06 -23.24
CA ASN A 17 -9.00 49.50 -21.87
C ASN A 17 -7.94 48.57 -21.23
N SER A 18 -6.65 48.91 -21.38
CA SER A 18 -5.53 48.15 -20.81
C SER A 18 -5.36 48.45 -19.31
N LYS A 19 -5.94 47.61 -18.46
CA LYS A 19 -5.64 47.64 -17.01
C LYS A 19 -4.24 47.10 -16.74
N PRO A 20 -3.37 47.81 -15.99
CA PRO A 20 -2.04 47.31 -15.65
C PRO A 20 -2.13 46.11 -14.70
N SER A 21 -1.39 45.04 -15.03
CA SER A 21 -1.37 43.81 -14.22
C SER A 21 -0.75 44.11 -12.85
N ARG A 22 -1.52 43.90 -11.77
CA ARG A 22 -0.99 43.89 -10.41
C ARG A 22 -0.01 42.72 -10.26
N ARG A 23 1.29 43.01 -10.29
CA ARG A 23 2.32 42.10 -9.78
C ARG A 23 1.97 41.84 -8.32
N LYS A 24 1.55 40.61 -7.99
CA LYS A 24 1.44 40.17 -6.59
C LYS A 24 2.85 40.19 -6.01
N GLU A 25 3.13 41.15 -5.14
CA GLU A 25 4.29 41.10 -4.26
C GLU A 25 4.22 39.78 -3.49
N THR A 26 5.26 38.97 -3.66
CA THR A 26 5.39 37.69 -2.95
C THR A 26 5.70 38.04 -1.51
N ALA A 27 4.83 37.63 -0.59
CA ALA A 27 5.06 37.83 0.84
C ALA A 27 6.47 37.33 1.21
N PRO A 28 7.21 38.04 2.08
CA PRO A 28 8.52 37.61 2.52
C PRO A 28 8.40 36.19 3.08
N ARG A 29 9.21 35.28 2.51
CA ARG A 29 9.23 33.88 2.92
C ARG A 29 9.59 33.86 4.41
N ALA A 30 8.70 33.33 5.25
CA ALA A 30 8.97 33.19 6.69
C ALA A 30 10.38 32.64 6.89
N GLU A 31 11.13 33.24 7.83
CA GLU A 31 12.45 32.72 8.21
C GLU A 31 12.31 31.21 8.45
N LYS A 32 13.05 30.41 7.69
CA LYS A 32 13.06 28.96 7.86
C LYS A 32 13.44 28.72 9.31
N SER A 33 12.49 28.24 10.11
CA SER A 33 12.71 27.79 11.48
C SER A 33 14.00 26.97 11.51
N ARG A 34 15.05 27.50 12.14
CA ARG A 34 16.38 26.89 12.10
C ARG A 34 16.28 25.51 12.76
N LEU A 35 16.70 24.47 12.03
CA LEU A 35 16.95 23.15 12.59
C LEU A 35 17.90 23.33 13.78
N LYS A 36 17.53 22.85 14.96
CA LYS A 36 18.47 22.76 16.08
C LYS A 36 19.32 21.52 15.83
N VAL A 37 20.58 21.77 15.50
CA VAL A 37 21.59 20.76 15.27
C VAL A 37 22.63 20.89 16.37
N ASP A 38 22.96 19.78 17.01
CA ASP A 38 23.91 19.76 18.12
C ASP A 38 25.35 19.54 17.62
N LYS A 39 25.52 18.89 16.46
CA LYS A 39 26.81 18.65 15.81
C LYS A 39 26.71 18.78 14.30
N VAL A 40 27.66 19.47 13.68
CA VAL A 40 27.82 19.52 12.22
C VAL A 40 29.07 18.72 11.83
N VAL A 41 28.93 17.80 10.88
CA VAL A 41 30.02 17.03 10.28
C VAL A 41 30.10 17.42 8.82
N VAL A 42 31.22 17.97 8.40
CA VAL A 42 31.48 18.28 6.99
C VAL A 42 32.26 17.11 6.38
N HIS A 43 31.81 16.62 5.24
CA HIS A 43 32.49 15.60 4.46
C HIS A 43 33.00 16.24 3.18
N GLU A 44 34.32 16.40 3.07
CA GLU A 44 34.97 16.86 1.85
C GLU A 44 34.93 15.76 0.79
N ILE A 45 35.04 16.11 -0.49
CA ILE A 45 34.87 15.12 -1.58
C ILE A 45 35.90 13.99 -1.46
N GLU A 46 37.12 14.32 -1.04
CA GLU A 46 38.22 13.37 -0.89
C GLU A 46 37.99 12.34 0.23
N ASP A 47 37.09 12.64 1.19
CA ASP A 47 36.83 11.76 2.34
C ASP A 47 36.00 10.53 1.96
N TYR A 48 35.17 10.64 0.91
CA TYR A 48 34.15 9.63 0.61
C TYR A 48 34.04 9.27 -0.88
N TYR A 49 34.71 9.99 -1.78
CA TYR A 49 34.62 9.74 -3.21
C TYR A 49 36.00 9.67 -3.86
N GLN A 50 36.28 8.53 -4.50
CA GLN A 50 37.49 8.35 -5.30
C GLN A 50 37.17 8.61 -6.77
N LEU A 51 37.86 9.59 -7.38
CA LEU A 51 37.67 9.94 -8.77
C LEU A 51 38.15 8.78 -9.68
N PRO A 52 37.29 8.24 -10.57
CA PRO A 52 37.71 7.20 -11.50
C PRO A 52 38.83 7.66 -12.45
N ASP A 53 39.67 6.73 -12.89
CA ASP A 53 40.77 7.03 -13.80
C ASP A 53 40.28 7.69 -15.10
N GLY A 54 40.93 8.80 -15.47
CA GLY A 54 40.59 9.61 -16.64
C GLY A 54 39.30 10.44 -16.52
N ALA A 55 38.55 10.31 -15.43
CA ALA A 55 37.45 11.22 -15.12
C ALA A 55 37.96 12.58 -14.63
N ARG A 56 37.14 13.62 -14.72
CA ARG A 56 37.46 14.95 -14.21
C ARG A 56 36.26 15.65 -13.58
N PHE A 57 36.51 16.49 -12.59
CA PHE A 57 35.50 17.39 -12.06
C PHE A 57 35.10 18.44 -13.10
N MET A 58 33.82 18.83 -13.07
CA MET A 58 33.33 19.97 -13.83
C MET A 58 33.67 21.25 -13.10
N ASN A 59 34.25 22.21 -13.82
CA ASN A 59 34.71 23.45 -13.23
C ASN A 59 33.78 24.62 -13.54
N ARG A 60 33.67 25.53 -12.58
CA ARG A 60 33.08 26.86 -12.73
C ARG A 60 34.11 27.87 -12.24
N ASN A 61 34.45 28.86 -13.08
CA ASN A 61 35.49 29.86 -12.79
C ASN A 61 36.88 29.27 -12.44
N GLY A 62 37.25 28.15 -13.07
CA GLY A 62 38.56 27.52 -12.88
C GLY A 62 38.68 26.60 -11.67
N MET A 63 37.64 26.48 -10.84
CA MET A 63 37.58 25.55 -9.70
C MET A 63 36.46 24.53 -9.88
N PRO A 64 36.52 23.35 -9.24
CA PRO A 64 35.41 22.41 -9.22
C PRO A 64 34.09 23.08 -8.79
N ASP A 65 33.01 22.84 -9.52
CA ASP A 65 31.68 23.35 -9.22
C ASP A 65 31.07 22.50 -8.09
N VAL A 66 31.31 22.92 -6.85
CA VAL A 66 30.92 22.21 -5.62
C VAL A 66 29.66 22.84 -5.01
N TRP A 67 28.70 22.01 -4.62
CA TRP A 67 27.53 22.39 -3.82
C TRP A 67 27.40 21.53 -2.57
N GLU A 68 26.49 21.89 -1.67
CA GLU A 68 26.26 21.16 -0.43
C GLU A 68 25.02 20.27 -0.51
N TYR A 69 25.16 19.03 -0.03
CA TYR A 69 24.06 18.13 0.23
C TYR A 69 23.98 17.85 1.74
N ARG A 70 22.80 18.03 2.33
CA ARG A 70 22.61 18.01 3.78
C ARG A 70 21.77 16.81 4.20
N VAL A 71 22.23 16.08 5.19
CA VAL A 71 21.53 14.95 5.80
C VAL A 71 21.48 15.15 7.31
N ILE A 72 20.30 14.96 7.88
CA ILE A 72 20.01 15.03 9.30
C ILE A 72 19.92 13.59 9.80
N GLU A 73 20.87 13.25 10.66
CA GLU A 73 20.83 12.06 11.49
C GLU A 73 20.26 12.43 12.85
N HIS A 74 19.32 11.61 13.33
CA HIS A 74 18.86 11.71 14.71
C HIS A 74 19.57 10.64 15.53
N VAL A 75 20.58 11.06 16.29
CA VAL A 75 21.21 10.24 17.31
C VAL A 75 20.40 10.40 18.59
N ARG A 76 20.35 9.37 19.44
CA ARG A 76 19.58 9.46 20.69
C ARG A 76 19.94 10.76 21.44
N ALA A 77 18.89 11.58 21.66
CA ALA A 77 18.94 12.88 22.35
C ALA A 77 19.64 14.05 21.63
N HIS A 78 20.15 13.90 20.41
CA HIS A 78 20.75 15.03 19.66
C HIS A 78 20.73 14.82 18.14
N ASN A 79 20.74 15.91 17.37
CA ASN A 79 20.79 15.83 15.90
C ASN A 79 22.19 16.13 15.37
N VAL A 80 22.60 15.35 14.38
CA VAL A 80 23.84 15.57 13.62
C VAL A 80 23.46 15.99 12.20
N GLU A 81 24.00 17.13 11.75
CA GLU A 81 23.91 17.54 10.35
C GLU A 81 25.19 17.14 9.63
N HIS A 82 25.04 16.23 8.67
CA HIS A 82 26.10 15.88 7.73
C HIS A 82 25.99 16.79 6.50
N VAL A 83 27.05 17.54 6.23
CA VAL A 83 27.18 18.43 5.08
C VAL A 83 28.20 17.81 4.13
N TYR A 84 27.71 17.16 3.07
CA TYR A 84 28.56 16.62 2.03
C TYR A 84 28.86 17.71 0.99
N LYS A 85 30.13 17.97 0.72
CA LYS A 85 30.56 18.72 -0.46
C LYS A 85 30.41 17.82 -1.66
N VAL A 86 29.63 18.21 -2.65
CA VAL A 86 29.29 17.40 -3.81
C VAL A 86 29.70 18.12 -5.09
N ALA A 87 30.27 17.38 -6.04
CA ALA A 87 30.63 17.90 -7.35
C ALA A 87 30.01 17.08 -8.48
N ARG A 88 29.98 17.68 -9.66
CA ARG A 88 29.65 16.99 -10.91
C ARG A 88 30.93 16.47 -11.56
N VAL A 89 30.93 15.21 -11.94
CA VAL A 89 32.05 14.52 -12.57
C VAL A 89 31.69 14.20 -14.02
N LYS A 90 32.65 14.43 -14.94
CA LYS A 90 32.57 13.93 -16.31
C LYS A 90 33.44 12.67 -16.43
N LEU A 91 32.82 11.57 -16.82
CA LEU A 91 33.47 10.28 -17.01
C LEU A 91 34.16 10.21 -18.39
N THR A 92 35.02 9.20 -18.57
CA THR A 92 35.82 8.98 -19.79
C THR A 92 34.96 8.68 -21.02
N ASP A 93 33.82 8.03 -20.83
CA ASP A 93 32.80 7.76 -21.85
C ASP A 93 31.99 9.02 -22.25
N GLY A 94 32.27 10.16 -21.62
CA GLY A 94 31.60 11.44 -21.87
C GLY A 94 30.31 11.64 -21.06
N THR A 95 29.87 10.66 -20.28
CA THR A 95 28.70 10.77 -19.40
C THR A 95 29.01 11.61 -18.15
N PHE A 96 27.97 12.04 -17.44
CA PHE A 96 28.09 12.86 -16.24
C PHE A 96 27.48 12.16 -15.03
N THR A 97 28.21 12.18 -13.93
CA THR A 97 27.73 11.67 -12.64
C THR A 97 27.94 12.70 -11.52
N SER A 98 27.45 12.38 -10.33
CA SER A 98 27.57 13.17 -9.10
C SER A 98 28.50 12.41 -8.14
N THR A 99 29.34 13.11 -7.39
CA THR A 99 30.18 12.46 -6.36
C THR A 99 29.36 11.85 -5.23
N MET A 100 28.18 12.39 -4.96
CA MET A 100 27.24 11.81 -3.99
C MET A 100 26.51 10.61 -4.60
N GLU A 101 26.80 9.42 -4.07
CA GLU A 101 26.25 8.13 -4.49
C GLU A 101 24.77 7.90 -4.07
N HIS A 102 24.23 6.81 -4.63
CA HIS A 102 22.85 6.57 -5.03
C HIS A 102 21.82 6.04 -3.97
N PRO A 103 22.06 5.99 -2.64
CA PRO A 103 20.96 5.81 -1.67
C PRO A 103 20.38 7.13 -1.15
N LEU A 104 21.24 8.05 -0.70
CA LEU A 104 20.81 9.30 -0.04
C LEU A 104 20.17 10.26 -1.04
N LYS A 105 20.81 10.45 -2.19
CA LYS A 105 20.33 11.33 -3.25
C LYS A 105 18.92 10.96 -3.74
N ASN A 106 18.64 9.66 -3.89
CA ASN A 106 17.36 9.17 -4.42
C ASN A 106 16.27 9.00 -3.37
N LEU A 107 16.64 8.97 -2.09
CA LEU A 107 15.67 9.04 -1.00
C LEU A 107 14.97 10.40 -0.97
N GLY A 108 15.67 11.47 -1.37
CA GLY A 108 15.13 12.81 -1.42
C GLY A 108 14.84 13.42 -0.05
N GLY A 109 14.98 14.74 0.05
CA GLY A 109 14.89 15.43 1.34
C GLY A 109 16.20 15.45 2.11
N ILE A 110 16.10 15.71 3.40
CA ILE A 110 17.25 15.92 4.29
C ILE A 110 17.35 14.87 5.40
N PHE A 111 16.50 13.85 5.45
CA PHE A 111 16.56 12.86 6.52
C PHE A 111 17.46 11.68 6.14
N SER A 112 18.27 11.23 7.10
CA SER A 112 19.00 9.97 6.99
C SER A 112 18.04 8.79 6.79
N PRO A 113 18.51 7.69 6.16
CA PRO A 113 17.73 6.45 6.03
C PRO A 113 17.22 5.94 7.37
N GLU A 114 18.03 6.02 8.43
CA GLU A 114 17.71 5.60 9.79
C GLU A 114 16.58 6.44 10.39
N LEU A 115 16.65 7.77 10.26
CA LEU A 115 15.59 8.66 10.72
C LEU A 115 14.31 8.42 9.93
N LEU A 116 14.39 8.23 8.61
CA LEU A 116 13.21 7.97 7.79
C LEU A 116 12.58 6.60 8.14
N ALA A 117 13.39 5.57 8.36
CA ALA A 117 12.94 4.25 8.81
C ALA A 117 12.21 4.36 10.17
N ARG A 118 12.77 5.11 11.12
CA ARG A 118 12.11 5.41 12.41
C ARG A 118 10.74 6.04 12.20
N LEU A 119 10.63 7.04 11.33
CA LEU A 119 9.36 7.71 11.04
C LEU A 119 8.34 6.76 10.41
N LEU A 120 8.77 5.91 9.47
CA LEU A 120 7.92 4.87 8.89
C LEU A 120 7.42 3.86 9.93
N CYS A 121 8.29 3.41 10.86
CA CYS A 121 7.87 2.55 11.97
C CYS A 121 6.89 3.25 12.91
N LEU A 122 7.15 4.50 13.30
CA LEU A 122 6.22 5.28 14.12
C LEU A 122 4.85 5.37 13.45
N LYS A 123 4.81 5.65 12.14
CA LYS A 123 3.58 5.78 11.39
C LYS A 123 2.80 4.47 11.25
N TYR A 124 3.46 3.43 10.78
CA TYR A 124 2.78 2.20 10.30
C TYR A 124 2.77 1.06 11.30
N ASP A 125 3.80 0.94 12.16
CA ASP A 125 3.85 -0.08 13.21
C ASP A 125 3.18 0.43 14.49
N PHE A 126 3.50 1.66 14.91
CA PHE A 126 2.94 2.27 16.12
C PHE A 126 1.70 3.13 15.91
N SER A 127 1.18 3.20 14.67
CA SER A 127 -0.03 3.97 14.33
C SER A 127 0.05 5.44 14.76
N MET A 128 1.24 6.05 14.74
CA MET A 128 1.43 7.45 15.06
C MET A 128 1.02 8.31 13.85
N PRO A 129 0.03 9.21 13.98
CA PRO A 129 -0.33 10.13 12.92
C PRO A 129 0.79 11.17 12.72
N GLU A 130 0.95 11.66 11.48
CA GLU A 130 2.03 12.58 11.11
C GLU A 130 2.06 13.86 11.94
N ASN A 131 0.91 14.36 12.38
CA ASN A 131 0.87 15.54 13.26
C ASN A 131 1.52 15.28 14.62
N ARG A 132 1.51 14.04 15.13
CA ARG A 132 2.25 13.64 16.33
C ARG A 132 3.74 13.50 16.04
N GLU A 133 4.12 12.97 14.87
CA GLU A 133 5.52 12.91 14.45
C GLU A 133 6.15 14.29 14.28
N ILE A 134 5.43 15.26 13.70
CA ILE A 134 5.91 16.66 13.58
C ILE A 134 6.16 17.26 14.97
N ARG A 135 5.27 17.02 15.93
CA ARG A 135 5.46 17.49 17.31
C ARG A 135 6.64 16.81 17.99
N LEU A 136 6.87 15.52 17.71
CA LEU A 136 8.01 14.78 18.20
C LEU A 136 9.32 15.36 17.64
N LEU A 137 9.39 15.53 16.32
CA LEU A 137 10.52 16.15 15.63
C LEU A 137 10.79 17.57 16.15
N ALA A 138 9.75 18.38 16.36
CA ALA A 138 9.90 19.74 16.88
C ALA A 138 10.50 19.76 18.30
N ARG A 139 10.11 18.81 19.17
CA ARG A 139 10.72 18.64 20.51
C ARG A 139 12.18 18.20 20.41
N GLU A 140 12.52 17.47 19.37
CA GLU A 140 13.89 17.09 19.04
C GLU A 140 14.65 18.21 18.32
N GLY A 141 14.02 19.37 18.05
CA GLY A 141 14.65 20.51 17.40
C GLY A 141 14.52 20.55 15.87
N ILE A 142 13.85 19.54 15.28
CA ILE A 142 13.59 19.43 13.85
C ILE A 142 12.24 20.04 13.53
N HIS A 143 12.26 21.24 12.96
CA HIS A 143 11.04 21.96 12.58
C HIS A 143 10.75 21.76 11.09
N ILE A 144 9.71 21.00 10.79
CA ILE A 144 9.34 20.61 9.43
C ILE A 144 7.84 20.80 9.20
N SER A 145 7.47 21.24 7.99
CA SER A 145 6.05 21.34 7.61
C SER A 145 5.44 19.95 7.38
N ASN A 146 4.13 19.81 7.56
CA ASN A 146 3.44 18.55 7.28
C ASN A 146 3.60 18.11 5.81
N THR A 147 3.48 19.04 4.85
CA THR A 147 3.69 18.74 3.42
C THR A 147 5.09 18.21 3.13
N THR A 148 6.12 18.79 3.76
CA THR A 148 7.50 18.34 3.56
C THR A 148 7.74 16.97 4.18
N LEU A 149 7.29 16.74 5.42
CA LEU A 149 7.41 15.44 6.08
C LEU A 149 6.68 14.35 5.28
N ASN A 150 5.45 14.63 4.85
CA ASN A 150 4.66 13.71 4.05
C ASN A 150 5.38 13.35 2.73
N SER A 151 5.98 14.33 2.04
CA SER A 151 6.82 14.07 0.86
C SER A 151 8.00 13.14 1.18
N TYR A 152 8.69 13.32 2.31
CA TYR A 152 9.83 12.47 2.67
C TYR A 152 9.38 11.05 3.00
N ILE A 153 8.26 10.89 3.73
CA ILE A 153 7.63 9.59 3.99
C ILE A 153 7.28 8.88 2.67
N HIS A 154 6.68 9.59 1.70
CA HIS A 154 6.35 9.03 0.40
C HIS A 154 7.57 8.61 -0.40
N ASN A 155 8.67 9.36 -0.35
CA ASN A 155 9.91 8.94 -1.01
C ASN A 155 10.48 7.66 -0.38
N GLY A 156 10.46 7.55 0.95
CA GLY A 156 10.86 6.33 1.65
C GLY A 156 10.03 5.12 1.26
N ILE A 157 8.71 5.28 1.19
CA ILE A 157 7.79 4.24 0.73
C ILE A 157 8.08 3.85 -0.72
N ALA A 158 8.27 4.82 -1.61
CA ALA A 158 8.59 4.57 -3.02
C ALA A 158 9.89 3.78 -3.16
N LYS A 159 10.92 4.11 -2.36
CA LYS A 159 12.19 3.39 -2.40
C LYS A 159 12.10 1.98 -1.85
N LEU A 160 11.36 1.77 -0.77
CA LEU A 160 11.07 0.42 -0.26
C LEU A 160 10.32 -0.40 -1.31
N LYS A 161 9.29 0.19 -1.93
CA LYS A 161 8.48 -0.45 -2.97
C LYS A 161 9.33 -0.91 -4.16
N GLU A 162 10.21 -0.05 -4.68
CA GLU A 162 11.15 -0.38 -5.75
C GLU A 162 12.02 -1.61 -5.41
N PHE A 163 12.39 -1.78 -4.14
CA PHE A 163 13.27 -2.86 -3.71
C PHE A 163 12.53 -4.18 -3.40
N ILE A 164 11.32 -4.12 -2.82
CA ILE A 164 10.66 -5.31 -2.25
C ILE A 164 9.36 -5.73 -2.94
N GLU A 165 8.69 -4.86 -3.71
CA GLU A 165 7.33 -5.13 -4.19
C GLU A 165 7.26 -6.39 -5.05
N ASP A 166 8.05 -6.45 -6.12
CA ASP A 166 8.03 -7.57 -7.06
C ASP A 166 8.48 -8.87 -6.41
N VAL A 167 9.50 -8.79 -5.53
CA VAL A 167 10.01 -9.96 -4.79
C VAL A 167 8.93 -10.55 -3.89
N PHE A 168 8.27 -9.73 -3.07
CA PHE A 168 7.23 -10.18 -2.15
C PHE A 168 5.98 -10.66 -2.90
N LYS A 169 5.60 -9.94 -3.96
CA LYS A 169 4.52 -10.34 -4.86
C LYS A 169 4.78 -11.74 -5.42
N GLU A 170 5.97 -11.97 -5.96
CA GLU A 170 6.34 -13.24 -6.58
C GLU A 170 6.33 -14.40 -5.57
N PHE A 171 6.88 -14.21 -4.36
CA PHE A 171 6.82 -15.23 -3.32
C PHE A 171 5.37 -15.62 -2.96
N VAL A 172 4.45 -14.64 -2.88
CA VAL A 172 3.02 -14.93 -2.66
C VAL A 172 2.40 -15.62 -3.88
N GLN A 173 2.72 -15.21 -5.11
CA GLN A 173 2.18 -15.83 -6.32
C GLN A 173 2.65 -17.28 -6.52
N ARG A 174 3.84 -17.64 -6.04
CA ARG A 174 4.39 -19.01 -6.09
C ARG A 174 3.87 -19.93 -4.98
N ALA A 175 3.10 -19.39 -4.04
CA ALA A 175 2.46 -20.15 -2.98
C ALA A 175 1.55 -21.26 -3.55
N LYS A 176 1.50 -22.45 -2.93
CA LYS A 176 0.54 -23.50 -3.34
C LYS A 176 -0.86 -23.30 -2.76
N TYR A 177 -0.97 -22.49 -1.72
CA TYR A 177 -2.20 -22.23 -1.00
C TYR A 177 -2.27 -20.76 -0.58
N LEU A 178 -3.33 -20.08 -1.00
CA LEU A 178 -3.63 -18.70 -0.65
C LEU A 178 -4.97 -18.60 0.07
N MET A 179 -5.02 -17.78 1.10
CA MET A 179 -6.27 -17.23 1.62
C MET A 179 -6.48 -15.86 0.98
N VAL A 180 -7.61 -15.65 0.32
CA VAL A 180 -7.91 -14.39 -0.37
C VAL A 180 -9.13 -13.75 0.27
N ASP A 181 -9.02 -12.46 0.58
CA ASP A 181 -10.07 -11.67 1.21
C ASP A 181 -10.01 -10.22 0.73
N GLU A 182 -11.14 -9.51 0.76
CA GLU A 182 -11.22 -8.09 0.40
C GLU A 182 -11.69 -7.25 1.58
N THR A 183 -10.81 -6.39 2.09
CA THR A 183 -11.19 -5.41 3.11
C THR A 183 -11.46 -4.05 2.49
N THR A 184 -12.31 -3.25 3.12
CA THR A 184 -12.66 -1.92 2.60
C THR A 184 -12.27 -0.80 3.54
N GLU A 185 -11.80 0.29 2.95
CA GLU A 185 -11.55 1.55 3.66
C GLU A 185 -12.19 2.73 2.93
N LEU A 186 -12.43 3.82 3.66
CA LEU A 186 -12.84 5.10 3.08
C LEU A 186 -11.61 5.85 2.58
N VAL A 187 -11.50 6.03 1.27
CA VAL A 187 -10.36 6.71 0.64
C VAL A 187 -10.82 8.03 0.04
N GLY A 188 -10.08 9.10 0.35
CA GLY A 188 -10.28 10.41 -0.27
C GLY A 188 -9.86 10.38 -1.74
N VAL A 189 -10.75 10.77 -2.64
CA VAL A 189 -10.51 10.89 -4.07
C VAL A 189 -10.84 12.30 -4.54
N GLU A 190 -10.06 12.80 -5.50
CA GLU A 190 -10.38 14.04 -6.19
C GLU A 190 -11.43 13.76 -7.28
N THR A 191 -12.52 14.53 -7.27
CA THR A 191 -13.56 14.52 -8.31
C THR A 191 -13.66 15.93 -8.91
N LYS A 192 -14.45 16.07 -10.00
CA LYS A 192 -14.68 17.36 -10.64
C LYS A 192 -15.36 18.37 -9.70
N GLU A 193 -16.10 17.87 -8.71
CA GLU A 193 -16.87 18.62 -7.72
C GLU A 193 -16.10 18.87 -6.41
N GLY A 194 -14.87 18.33 -6.27
CA GLY A 194 -14.03 18.48 -5.08
C GLY A 194 -13.57 17.15 -4.49
N LYS A 195 -13.16 17.16 -3.21
CA LYS A 195 -12.74 15.92 -2.51
C LYS A 195 -13.96 15.15 -2.02
N ALA A 196 -14.02 13.87 -2.37
CA ALA A 196 -15.05 12.95 -1.89
C ALA A 196 -14.39 11.73 -1.24
N TYR A 197 -15.03 11.14 -0.23
CA TYR A 197 -14.60 9.85 0.33
C TYR A 197 -15.40 8.74 -0.33
N ARG A 198 -14.69 7.77 -0.93
CA ARG A 198 -15.32 6.60 -1.55
C ARG A 198 -14.83 5.34 -0.84
N ARG A 199 -15.74 4.37 -0.68
CA ARG A 199 -15.37 3.02 -0.24
C ARG A 199 -14.51 2.38 -1.33
N LYS A 200 -13.31 1.96 -0.94
CA LYS A 200 -12.31 1.32 -1.80
C LYS A 200 -11.85 0.02 -1.18
N TYR A 201 -11.44 -0.93 -2.01
CA TYR A 201 -11.09 -2.29 -1.60
C TYR A 201 -9.58 -2.53 -1.64
N LEU A 202 -9.08 -3.25 -0.65
CA LEU A 202 -7.73 -3.78 -0.57
C LEU A 202 -7.83 -5.31 -0.60
N TRP A 203 -7.23 -5.92 -1.61
CA TRP A 203 -7.21 -7.37 -1.76
C TRP A 203 -6.03 -7.94 -0.99
N ALA A 204 -6.29 -8.80 -0.02
CA ALA A 204 -5.27 -9.49 0.75
C ALA A 204 -5.06 -10.90 0.19
N PHE A 205 -3.84 -11.19 -0.26
CA PHE A 205 -3.42 -12.53 -0.66
C PHE A 205 -2.47 -13.08 0.40
N PHE A 206 -2.98 -13.96 1.26
CA PHE A 206 -2.22 -14.51 2.38
C PHE A 206 -1.72 -15.92 2.08
N ALA A 207 -0.41 -16.05 1.89
CA ALA A 207 0.29 -17.32 1.76
C ALA A 207 0.61 -17.89 3.14
N LYS A 208 -0.36 -18.60 3.73
CA LYS A 208 -0.30 -19.09 5.12
C LYS A 208 0.96 -19.90 5.47
N HIS A 209 1.44 -20.74 4.56
CA HIS A 209 2.56 -21.65 4.81
C HIS A 209 3.91 -20.94 4.91
N ILE A 210 4.07 -19.77 4.28
CA ILE A 210 5.26 -18.90 4.40
C ILE A 210 4.98 -17.68 5.29
N LYS A 211 3.79 -17.59 5.90
CA LYS A 211 3.37 -16.50 6.80
C LYS A 211 3.52 -15.11 6.18
N MET A 212 3.17 -14.95 4.90
CA MET A 212 3.30 -13.69 4.20
C MET A 212 1.99 -13.28 3.54
N VAL A 213 1.67 -11.98 3.62
CA VAL A 213 0.52 -11.36 2.97
C VAL A 213 0.99 -10.33 1.96
N TYR A 214 0.36 -10.32 0.79
CA TYR A 214 0.51 -9.25 -0.19
C TYR A 214 -0.82 -8.52 -0.35
N TYR A 215 -0.78 -7.20 -0.17
CA TYR A 215 -1.94 -6.34 -0.39
C TYR A 215 -1.92 -5.76 -1.80
N HIS A 216 -2.90 -6.11 -2.61
CA HIS A 216 -3.07 -5.59 -3.95
C HIS A 216 -4.15 -4.50 -3.96
N TYR A 217 -3.76 -3.29 -4.37
CA TYR A 217 -4.67 -2.16 -4.52
C TYR A 217 -4.87 -1.82 -6.01
N ASN A 218 -5.93 -2.35 -6.61
CA ASN A 218 -6.29 -2.05 -8.00
C ASN A 218 -7.24 -0.85 -8.08
N ASN A 219 -6.74 0.35 -7.75
CA ASN A 219 -7.54 1.59 -7.65
C ASN A 219 -8.80 1.45 -6.77
N GLY A 220 -8.73 0.52 -5.82
CA GLY A 220 -9.80 0.14 -4.91
C GLY A 220 -11.01 -0.52 -5.55
N SER A 221 -10.84 -1.17 -6.71
CA SER A 221 -11.87 -2.00 -7.33
C SER A 221 -12.14 -3.27 -6.52
N ARG A 222 -13.41 -3.69 -6.46
CA ARG A 222 -13.84 -5.02 -5.99
C ARG A 222 -14.18 -5.97 -7.16
N SER A 223 -13.86 -5.57 -8.40
CA SER A 223 -14.15 -6.42 -9.55
C SER A 223 -13.30 -7.68 -9.55
N SER A 224 -13.78 -8.73 -10.24
CA SER A 224 -13.02 -9.95 -10.47
C SER A 224 -11.66 -9.69 -11.11
N ASP A 225 -11.52 -8.62 -11.90
CA ASP A 225 -10.28 -8.30 -12.62
C ASP A 225 -9.12 -7.98 -11.67
N ALA A 226 -9.40 -7.45 -10.48
CA ALA A 226 -8.39 -7.22 -9.45
C ALA A 226 -7.82 -8.53 -8.88
N ALA A 227 -8.64 -9.57 -8.77
CA ALA A 227 -8.17 -10.90 -8.38
C ALA A 227 -7.47 -11.60 -9.54
N LYS A 228 -8.07 -11.55 -10.74
CA LYS A 228 -7.54 -12.20 -11.94
C LYS A 228 -6.16 -11.69 -12.30
N SER A 229 -5.91 -10.38 -12.24
CA SER A 229 -4.59 -9.81 -12.56
C SER A 229 -3.49 -10.30 -11.62
N PHE A 230 -3.82 -10.59 -10.36
CA PHE A 230 -2.87 -11.13 -9.40
C PHE A 230 -2.71 -12.66 -9.54
N LEU A 231 -3.79 -13.37 -9.86
CA LEU A 231 -3.86 -14.83 -9.91
C LEU A 231 -3.72 -15.42 -11.33
N GLU A 232 -3.39 -14.62 -12.35
CA GLU A 232 -3.41 -15.01 -13.77
C GLU A 232 -2.64 -16.32 -14.04
N TYR A 233 -1.46 -16.46 -13.42
CA TYR A 233 -0.59 -17.63 -13.56
C TYR A 233 -0.59 -18.53 -12.32
N PHE A 234 -1.50 -18.30 -11.38
CA PHE A 234 -1.56 -19.07 -10.14
C PHE A 234 -2.11 -20.46 -10.40
N MET A 235 -1.40 -21.48 -9.90
CA MET A 235 -1.83 -22.87 -9.92
C MET A 235 -1.74 -23.43 -8.50
N GLY A 236 -2.88 -23.79 -7.91
CA GLY A 236 -2.92 -24.19 -6.51
C GLY A 236 -4.32 -24.10 -5.92
N THR A 237 -4.39 -23.91 -4.60
CA THR A 237 -5.65 -23.81 -3.87
C THR A 237 -5.85 -22.38 -3.37
N ILE A 238 -7.04 -21.82 -3.58
CA ILE A 238 -7.46 -20.57 -2.93
C ILE A 238 -8.58 -20.86 -1.94
N SER A 239 -8.53 -20.22 -0.78
CA SER A 239 -9.63 -20.20 0.17
C SER A 239 -10.19 -18.80 0.31
N THR A 240 -11.48 -18.64 0.06
CA THR A 240 -12.16 -17.33 0.02
C THR A 240 -13.46 -17.37 0.80
N ASP A 241 -14.12 -16.24 0.93
CA ASP A 241 -15.51 -16.19 1.40
C ASP A 241 -16.49 -16.69 0.32
N GLY A 242 -17.79 -16.53 0.58
CA GLY A 242 -18.86 -16.89 -0.36
C GLY A 242 -19.09 -15.90 -1.51
N TYR A 243 -18.17 -14.98 -1.78
CA TYR A 243 -18.38 -13.95 -2.80
C TYR A 243 -18.40 -14.54 -4.21
N THR A 244 -19.43 -14.18 -4.97
CA THR A 244 -19.74 -14.78 -6.27
C THR A 244 -18.66 -14.58 -7.33
N VAL A 245 -17.77 -13.59 -7.18
CA VAL A 245 -16.68 -13.37 -8.15
C VAL A 245 -15.70 -14.54 -8.18
N TYR A 246 -15.53 -15.27 -7.07
CA TYR A 246 -14.62 -16.41 -7.01
C TYR A 246 -15.14 -17.63 -7.76
N ARG A 247 -16.44 -17.66 -8.11
CA ARG A 247 -17.02 -18.72 -8.95
C ARG A 247 -16.40 -18.82 -10.33
N MET A 248 -15.63 -17.81 -10.76
CA MET A 248 -14.80 -17.88 -11.96
C MET A 248 -13.76 -19.01 -11.92
N TYR A 249 -13.46 -19.57 -10.75
CA TYR A 249 -12.53 -20.69 -10.56
C TYR A 249 -13.23 -22.05 -10.38
N ASP A 250 -14.56 -22.12 -10.40
CA ASP A 250 -15.32 -23.35 -10.15
C ASP A 250 -15.40 -24.27 -11.38
N GLY A 251 -14.96 -23.82 -12.55
CA GLY A 251 -14.99 -24.61 -13.80
C GLY A 251 -13.96 -25.74 -13.82
N GLU A 252 -14.28 -26.84 -14.50
CA GLU A 252 -13.41 -28.03 -14.59
C GLU A 252 -12.04 -27.77 -15.25
N ASP A 253 -11.97 -26.77 -16.13
CA ASP A 253 -10.72 -26.35 -16.77
C ASP A 253 -9.81 -25.50 -15.87
N SER A 254 -10.32 -25.06 -14.71
CA SER A 254 -9.58 -24.23 -13.76
C SER A 254 -8.40 -24.99 -13.20
N LYS A 255 -7.21 -24.37 -13.28
CA LYS A 255 -6.00 -24.86 -12.58
C LYS A 255 -5.99 -24.47 -11.09
N VAL A 256 -7.03 -23.78 -10.63
CA VAL A 256 -7.19 -23.29 -9.27
C VAL A 256 -8.30 -24.09 -8.59
N LEU A 257 -7.95 -24.79 -7.51
CA LEU A 257 -8.92 -25.40 -6.62
C LEU A 257 -9.46 -24.32 -5.68
N HIS A 258 -10.71 -23.94 -5.88
CA HIS A 258 -11.41 -22.99 -5.02
C HIS A 258 -12.11 -23.72 -3.86
N ILE A 259 -11.86 -23.28 -2.62
CA ILE A 259 -12.51 -23.80 -1.40
C ILE A 259 -13.10 -22.68 -0.55
N GLY A 260 -14.25 -22.94 0.08
CA GLY A 260 -14.89 -21.98 0.98
C GLY A 260 -14.22 -21.87 2.35
N CYS A 261 -14.19 -20.67 2.92
CA CYS A 261 -13.71 -20.40 4.27
C CYS A 261 -14.80 -20.68 5.31
N TRP A 262 -14.58 -21.69 6.16
CA TRP A 262 -15.50 -22.05 7.24
C TRP A 262 -15.69 -20.96 8.30
N THR A 263 -14.70 -20.09 8.52
CA THR A 263 -14.83 -18.95 9.43
C THR A 263 -15.85 -17.94 8.91
N HIS A 264 -15.81 -17.65 7.60
CA HIS A 264 -16.79 -16.76 6.97
C HIS A 264 -18.18 -17.39 6.94
N CYS A 265 -18.27 -18.68 6.59
CA CYS A 265 -19.53 -19.41 6.67
C CYS A 265 -20.15 -19.35 8.07
N ARG A 266 -19.36 -19.66 9.12
CA ARG A 266 -19.84 -19.62 10.51
C ARG A 266 -20.29 -18.23 10.93
N ARG A 267 -19.59 -17.17 10.50
CA ARG A 267 -19.94 -15.78 10.84
C ARG A 267 -21.35 -15.44 10.38
N LEU A 268 -21.74 -15.82 9.16
CA LEU A 268 -23.08 -15.54 8.64
C LEU A 268 -24.18 -16.19 9.50
N TRP A 269 -23.97 -17.44 9.93
CA TRP A 269 -24.89 -18.10 10.86
C TRP A 269 -24.94 -17.42 12.23
N VAL A 270 -23.80 -16.95 12.75
CA VAL A 270 -23.76 -16.17 14.00
C VAL A 270 -24.52 -14.85 13.86
N ASP A 271 -24.37 -14.16 12.72
CA ASP A 271 -25.08 -12.92 12.42
C ASP A 271 -26.61 -13.17 12.28
N ALA A 272 -27.02 -14.37 11.83
CA ALA A 272 -28.41 -14.80 11.74
C ALA A 272 -29.01 -15.30 13.07
N LEU A 273 -28.19 -15.69 14.04
CA LEU A 273 -28.65 -16.27 15.31
C LEU A 273 -29.66 -15.41 16.09
N PRO A 274 -29.57 -14.06 16.12
CA PRO A 274 -30.58 -13.22 16.76
C PRO A 274 -31.95 -13.27 16.08
N SER A 275 -32.02 -13.61 14.79
CA SER A 275 -33.28 -13.67 14.04
C SER A 275 -33.90 -15.07 14.04
N ASP A 276 -33.08 -16.12 14.08
CA ASP A 276 -33.55 -17.51 14.20
C ASP A 276 -32.56 -18.38 14.98
N ARG A 277 -33.04 -19.03 16.06
CA ARG A 277 -32.21 -19.89 16.91
C ARG A 277 -31.78 -21.18 16.22
N THR A 278 -32.45 -21.59 15.15
CA THR A 278 -32.04 -22.74 14.33
C THR A 278 -30.68 -22.51 13.67
N ALA A 279 -30.16 -21.29 13.57
CA ALA A 279 -28.77 -21.07 13.15
C ALA A 279 -27.75 -21.82 14.02
N MET A 280 -28.06 -22.05 15.30
CA MET A 280 -27.20 -22.82 16.21
C MET A 280 -26.97 -24.26 15.71
N ASP A 281 -27.94 -24.83 14.99
CA ASP A 281 -27.85 -26.16 14.42
C ASP A 281 -26.72 -26.32 13.40
N ILE A 282 -26.20 -25.20 12.87
CA ILE A 282 -25.04 -25.14 11.97
C ILE A 282 -23.79 -24.61 12.70
N ILE A 283 -23.93 -23.62 13.59
CA ILE A 283 -22.82 -23.04 14.35
C ILE A 283 -22.10 -24.11 15.18
N ASP A 284 -22.86 -24.98 15.87
CA ASP A 284 -22.30 -25.97 16.79
C ASP A 284 -21.47 -27.05 16.07
N PRO A 285 -21.98 -27.69 14.98
CA PRO A 285 -21.17 -28.62 14.19
C PRO A 285 -19.91 -27.99 13.57
N ILE A 286 -19.97 -26.74 13.09
CA ILE A 286 -18.74 -26.07 12.62
C ILE A 286 -17.74 -25.90 13.79
N GLY A 287 -18.23 -25.59 14.99
CA GLY A 287 -17.44 -25.57 16.21
C GLY A 287 -16.80 -26.93 16.54
N GLU A 288 -17.53 -28.04 16.36
CA GLU A 288 -17.00 -29.40 16.52
C GLU A 288 -15.82 -29.67 15.58
N MET A 289 -15.94 -29.27 14.31
CA MET A 289 -14.86 -29.39 13.34
C MET A 289 -13.60 -28.62 13.78
N PHE A 290 -13.74 -27.39 14.27
CA PHE A 290 -12.58 -26.64 14.77
C PHE A 290 -11.96 -27.26 16.03
N ARG A 291 -12.78 -27.83 16.92
CA ARG A 291 -12.27 -28.60 18.08
C ARG A 291 -11.43 -29.81 17.64
N ASN A 292 -11.85 -30.52 16.58
CA ASN A 292 -11.05 -31.60 16.01
C ASN A 292 -9.69 -31.09 15.52
N GLU A 293 -9.65 -29.97 14.78
CA GLU A 293 -8.41 -29.38 14.28
C GLU A 293 -7.45 -28.94 15.40
N ASP A 294 -7.98 -28.37 16.48
CA ASP A 294 -7.18 -27.99 17.64
C ASP A 294 -6.65 -29.23 18.37
N LEU A 295 -7.45 -30.29 18.53
CA LEU A 295 -7.00 -31.56 19.08
C LEU A 295 -5.86 -32.16 18.25
N PHE A 296 -5.99 -32.18 16.91
CA PHE A 296 -4.96 -32.69 16.02
C PHE A 296 -3.65 -31.90 16.13
N ARG A 297 -3.77 -30.57 16.27
CA ARG A 297 -2.61 -29.68 16.50
C ARG A 297 -1.94 -29.99 17.84
N MET A 298 -2.71 -30.13 18.92
CA MET A 298 -2.18 -30.47 20.25
C MET A 298 -1.46 -31.81 20.27
N MET A 299 -2.00 -32.79 19.56
CA MET A 299 -1.39 -34.11 19.39
C MET A 299 -0.19 -34.12 18.43
N LYS A 300 0.12 -32.99 17.76
CA LYS A 300 1.20 -32.84 16.77
C LYS A 300 1.15 -33.90 15.67
N LEU A 301 -0.06 -34.20 15.19
CA LEU A 301 -0.26 -35.20 14.12
C LEU A 301 0.39 -34.74 12.80
N SER A 302 0.89 -35.71 12.03
CA SER A 302 1.38 -35.46 10.66
C SER A 302 0.23 -35.14 9.70
N GLY A 303 0.53 -34.55 8.55
CA GLY A 303 -0.50 -34.23 7.54
C GLY A 303 -1.32 -35.45 7.09
N GLU A 304 -0.70 -36.62 6.97
CA GLU A 304 -1.37 -37.87 6.62
C GLU A 304 -2.29 -38.36 7.74
N GLN A 305 -1.81 -38.32 9.00
CA GLN A 305 -2.62 -38.66 10.16
C GLN A 305 -3.82 -37.71 10.30
N ILE A 306 -3.61 -36.41 10.09
CA ILE A 306 -4.70 -35.42 10.09
C ILE A 306 -5.72 -35.77 9.01
N LYS A 307 -5.29 -36.11 7.79
CA LYS A 307 -6.20 -36.50 6.71
C LYS A 307 -7.05 -37.72 7.09
N GLU A 308 -6.42 -38.76 7.63
CA GLU A 308 -7.14 -39.96 8.09
C GLU A 308 -8.15 -39.65 9.21
N ARG A 309 -7.73 -38.85 10.19
CA ARG A 309 -8.60 -38.42 11.29
C ARG A 309 -9.75 -37.55 10.81
N ARG A 310 -9.53 -36.64 9.86
CA ARG A 310 -10.60 -35.83 9.24
C ARG A 310 -11.63 -36.71 8.56
N LEU A 311 -11.23 -37.73 7.81
CA LEU A 311 -12.19 -38.65 7.17
C LEU A 311 -13.08 -39.36 8.20
N LYS A 312 -12.52 -39.77 9.34
CA LYS A 312 -13.25 -40.49 10.39
C LYS A 312 -14.08 -39.57 11.30
N LEU A 313 -13.57 -38.40 11.65
CA LEU A 313 -14.13 -37.54 12.70
C LEU A 313 -14.80 -36.28 12.16
N THR A 314 -14.27 -35.69 11.10
CA THR A 314 -14.79 -34.43 10.51
C THR A 314 -15.75 -34.70 9.35
N GLY A 315 -15.51 -35.74 8.54
CA GLY A 315 -16.39 -36.14 7.44
C GLY A 315 -17.85 -36.29 7.86
N PRO A 316 -18.17 -37.07 8.92
CA PRO A 316 -19.54 -37.19 9.41
C PRO A 316 -20.16 -35.87 9.90
N ILE A 317 -19.36 -34.91 10.36
CA ILE A 317 -19.84 -33.58 10.76
C ILE A 317 -20.26 -32.78 9.52
N LEU A 318 -19.43 -32.82 8.46
CA LEU A 318 -19.73 -32.15 7.20
C LEU A 318 -21.01 -32.69 6.55
N GLU A 319 -21.21 -34.00 6.56
CA GLU A 319 -22.45 -34.63 6.08
C GLU A 319 -23.67 -34.15 6.87
N ARG A 320 -23.57 -34.05 8.20
CA ARG A 320 -24.65 -33.51 9.04
C ARG A 320 -24.95 -32.04 8.71
N ILE A 321 -23.91 -31.21 8.55
CA ILE A 321 -24.07 -29.81 8.16
C ILE A 321 -24.78 -29.72 6.81
N HIS A 322 -24.30 -30.45 5.81
CA HIS A 322 -24.87 -30.47 4.47
C HIS A 322 -26.35 -30.87 4.49
N HIS A 323 -26.67 -31.99 5.15
CA HIS A 323 -28.05 -32.47 5.27
C HIS A 323 -28.97 -31.43 5.93
N LYS A 324 -28.52 -30.80 7.03
CA LYS A 324 -29.29 -29.75 7.71
C LYS A 324 -29.53 -28.54 6.81
N VAL A 325 -28.51 -28.06 6.11
CA VAL A 325 -28.65 -26.92 5.19
C VAL A 325 -29.62 -27.26 4.06
N VAL A 326 -29.55 -28.46 3.48
CA VAL A 326 -30.48 -28.89 2.43
C VAL A 326 -31.93 -28.90 2.92
N ILE A 327 -32.20 -29.37 4.15
CA ILE A 327 -33.53 -29.30 4.76
C ILE A 327 -33.95 -27.85 4.98
N MET A 328 -33.08 -27.01 5.55
CA MET A 328 -33.36 -25.60 5.81
C MET A 328 -33.72 -24.84 4.52
N MET A 329 -33.06 -25.16 3.40
CA MET A 329 -33.34 -24.57 2.09
C MET A 329 -34.75 -24.90 1.55
N GLN A 330 -35.38 -25.98 2.03
CA GLN A 330 -36.74 -26.38 1.66
C GLN A 330 -37.80 -25.78 2.60
N ASP A 331 -37.41 -25.28 3.77
CA ASP A 331 -38.32 -24.67 4.73
C ASP A 331 -38.63 -23.22 4.34
N ALA A 332 -39.86 -22.98 3.88
CA ALA A 332 -40.31 -21.67 3.44
C ALA A 332 -40.23 -20.59 4.53
N LYS A 333 -40.39 -20.95 5.81
CA LYS A 333 -40.32 -20.00 6.93
C LYS A 333 -38.87 -19.57 7.18
N ILE A 334 -37.93 -20.52 7.13
CA ILE A 334 -36.50 -20.22 7.25
C ILE A 334 -36.04 -19.37 6.06
N MET A 335 -36.45 -19.73 4.84
CA MET A 335 -36.05 -19.00 3.62
C MET A 335 -36.70 -17.61 3.48
N ALA A 336 -37.78 -17.34 4.23
CA ALA A 336 -38.34 -16.00 4.37
C ALA A 336 -37.46 -15.07 5.23
N ASN A 337 -36.63 -15.62 6.12
CA ASN A 337 -35.67 -14.86 6.90
C ASN A 337 -34.43 -14.54 6.04
N GLU A 338 -34.22 -13.26 5.74
CA GLU A 338 -33.14 -12.81 4.84
C GLU A 338 -31.74 -13.19 5.35
N LEU A 339 -31.52 -13.17 6.67
CA LEU A 339 -30.23 -13.52 7.27
C LEU A 339 -29.96 -15.03 7.24
N MET A 340 -31.00 -15.85 7.37
CA MET A 340 -30.88 -17.31 7.26
C MET A 340 -30.71 -17.77 5.81
N ARG A 341 -31.31 -17.04 4.85
CA ARG A 341 -31.20 -17.33 3.43
C ARG A 341 -29.84 -16.96 2.83
N LYS A 342 -29.22 -15.88 3.33
CA LYS A 342 -27.88 -15.43 2.95
C LYS A 342 -26.82 -16.40 3.48
#